data_AF-A0A817ZF52-F1
#
_entry.id   AF-A0A817ZF52-F1
#
_cell.length_a   1.000
_cell.length_b   1.000
_cell.length_c   1.000
_cell.angle_alpha   90.00
_cell.angle_beta   90.00
_cell.angle_gamma   90.00
#
_symmetry.space_group_name_H-M   'P 1'
#
loop_
_entity.id
_entity.type
_entity.pdbx_description
1 polymer ?
#
loop_
_entity_poly.entity_id
_entity_poly.type
_entity_poly.pdbx_seq_one_letter_code
_entity_poly.pdbx_strand_id
1 'polypeptide(L)'
;MFDNRRYAYSESVLGGIITNLQNQKEQLSKQLQEQIEINKEADNKRRHAESHLLELEHRLKTLDNDYTTTEVYRENLKQDKAKFLHFLERLASIMKIENVSNELGYELNPDVILTRAEQLMKLEKDSIVDQKTSIYSLQRKIKQFKEQIENKDLHLDLLRKKVIALEEGRAAKTDLEREIDDHVMLSRKMKVKVDHLTQQVTELKHENTQLKAQITDIQMLKNRLVEQEKEIRRLLEDLDKLQNIRDKQAVKISTLQDKIHSVDDEANRTLISSDNTVRALSNEVRFLKSSLEQITEREHRLLDFRSLIARMLGLDSKTLSIPDYEITARLERLLSVVQPTMAIPVLPMPTSTTTSTNLTHQQQTLFQHHHHHQNIHSAHARQRSPSPVSHRTEASHRARSLSPLHVGIDPKTY
;
A
#
# COMPACT_ATOMS: atom_id res chain seq x y z
N MET A 1 -246.59 46.13 5.08
CA MET A 1 -246.06 47.38 5.70
C MET A 1 -245.43 46.97 7.03
N PHE A 2 -244.11 46.86 7.27
CA PHE A 2 -242.91 47.35 6.61
C PHE A 2 -241.76 46.33 6.81
N ASP A 3 -241.38 45.64 5.73
CA ASP A 3 -240.09 44.96 5.55
C ASP A 3 -239.02 46.01 5.21
N ASN A 4 -238.05 46.32 6.07
CA ASN A 4 -236.71 46.83 5.64
C ASN A 4 -235.64 47.13 6.72
N ARG A 5 -235.63 46.53 7.92
CA ARG A 5 -234.62 46.92 8.97
C ARG A 5 -233.71 45.84 9.55
N ARG A 6 -233.76 44.59 9.10
CA ARG A 6 -232.90 43.53 9.69
C ARG A 6 -231.63 43.15 8.91
N TYR A 7 -231.42 43.66 7.70
CA TYR A 7 -230.21 43.34 6.90
C TYR A 7 -228.98 44.24 7.17
N ALA A 8 -229.13 45.36 7.90
CA ALA A 8 -228.02 46.30 8.11
C ALA A 8 -227.07 45.95 9.28
N TYR A 9 -227.39 44.97 10.13
CA TYR A 9 -226.57 44.65 11.31
C TYR A 9 -225.48 43.59 11.05
N SER A 10 -225.58 42.79 9.97
CA SER A 10 -224.59 41.74 9.66
C SER A 10 -223.38 42.24 8.87
N GLU A 11 -223.49 43.37 8.16
CA GLU A 11 -222.40 43.93 7.34
C GLU A 11 -221.35 44.70 8.17
N SER A 12 -221.78 45.31 9.29
CA SER A 12 -220.90 46.05 10.20
C SER A 12 -219.94 45.14 10.99
N VAL A 13 -220.38 43.95 11.39
CA VAL A 13 -219.57 43.03 12.20
C VAL A 13 -218.51 42.33 11.35
N LEU A 14 -218.84 41.97 10.10
CA LEU A 14 -217.88 41.42 9.14
C LEU A 14 -216.82 42.46 8.74
N GLY A 15 -217.20 43.73 8.55
CA GLY A 15 -216.23 44.81 8.30
C GLY A 15 -215.23 45.02 9.44
N GLY A 16 -215.67 44.87 10.69
CA GLY A 16 -214.80 44.95 11.88
C GLY A 16 -213.80 43.78 11.99
N ILE A 17 -214.21 42.57 11.60
CA ILE A 17 -213.32 41.39 11.59
C ILE A 17 -212.33 41.47 10.42
N ILE A 18 -212.78 41.91 9.25
CA ILE A 18 -211.92 42.09 8.07
C ILE A 18 -210.87 43.17 8.32
N THR A 19 -211.24 44.29 8.93
CA THR A 19 -210.29 45.35 9.32
C THR A 19 -209.32 44.89 10.40
N ASN A 20 -209.76 44.08 11.37
CA ASN A 20 -208.85 43.49 12.37
C ASN A 20 -207.85 42.52 11.73
N LEU A 21 -208.32 41.61 10.85
CA LEU A 21 -207.46 40.71 10.09
C LEU A 21 -206.52 41.44 9.12
N GLN A 22 -206.96 42.56 8.53
CA GLN A 22 -206.11 43.42 7.70
C GLN A 22 -205.03 44.11 8.54
N ASN A 23 -205.39 44.66 9.70
CA ASN A 23 -204.40 45.21 10.63
C ASN A 23 -203.42 44.15 11.12
N GLN A 24 -203.89 42.93 11.40
CA GLN A 24 -203.04 41.82 11.83
C GLN A 24 -202.12 41.35 10.71
N LYS A 25 -202.61 41.26 9.46
CA LYS A 25 -201.82 40.98 8.26
C LYS A 25 -200.77 42.06 8.04
N GLU A 26 -201.12 43.33 8.18
CA GLU A 26 -200.22 44.46 7.99
C GLU A 26 -199.15 44.52 9.08
N GLN A 27 -199.52 44.20 10.33
CA GLN A 27 -198.59 44.08 11.44
C GLN A 27 -197.62 42.90 11.28
N LEU A 28 -198.13 41.72 10.88
CA LEU A 28 -197.29 40.56 10.53
C LEU A 28 -196.38 40.86 9.33
N SER A 29 -196.88 41.58 8.33
CA SER A 29 -196.09 41.98 7.16
C SER A 29 -195.00 42.98 7.54
N LYS A 30 -195.27 43.89 8.47
CA LYS A 30 -194.29 44.85 9.00
C LYS A 30 -193.23 44.16 9.86
N GLN A 31 -193.62 43.23 10.72
CA GLN A 31 -192.70 42.39 11.50
C GLN A 31 -191.82 41.52 10.60
N LEU A 32 -192.39 40.93 9.54
CA LEU A 32 -191.61 40.15 8.57
C LEU A 32 -190.61 41.05 7.83
N GLN A 33 -191.02 42.26 7.44
CA GLN A 33 -190.13 43.21 6.77
C GLN A 33 -188.99 43.67 7.70
N GLU A 34 -189.29 43.97 8.96
CA GLU A 34 -188.28 44.32 9.97
C GLU A 34 -187.33 43.14 10.22
N GLN A 35 -187.84 41.92 10.28
CA GLN A 35 -187.01 40.72 10.41
C GLN A 35 -186.11 40.49 9.17
N ILE A 36 -186.61 40.78 7.96
CA ILE A 36 -185.82 40.71 6.72
C ILE A 36 -184.71 41.76 6.74
N GLU A 37 -184.99 43.00 7.16
CA GLU A 37 -183.98 44.06 7.24
C GLU A 37 -182.93 43.77 8.32
N ILE A 38 -183.34 43.29 9.51
CA ILE A 38 -182.41 42.83 10.54
C ILE A 38 -181.55 41.69 10.01
N ASN A 39 -182.13 40.73 9.29
CA ASN A 39 -181.38 39.61 8.73
C ASN A 39 -180.41 40.06 7.62
N LYS A 40 -180.80 41.01 6.76
CA LYS A 40 -179.89 41.62 5.77
C LYS A 40 -178.74 42.37 6.44
N GLU A 41 -179.02 43.13 7.50
CA GLU A 41 -177.98 43.85 8.25
C GLU A 41 -177.03 42.88 8.95
N ALA A 42 -177.56 41.81 9.56
CA ALA A 42 -176.78 40.72 10.13
C ALA A 42 -175.93 40.00 9.08
N ASP A 43 -176.48 39.75 7.89
CA ASP A 43 -175.75 39.10 6.79
C ASP A 43 -174.65 40.02 6.22
N ASN A 44 -174.90 41.32 6.10
CA ASN A 44 -173.88 42.28 5.70
C ASN A 44 -172.77 42.39 6.74
N LYS A 45 -173.10 42.43 8.04
CA LYS A 45 -172.12 42.40 9.13
C LYS A 45 -171.32 41.10 9.11
N ARG A 46 -171.97 39.96 8.87
CA ARG A 46 -171.33 38.65 8.70
C ARG A 46 -170.35 38.66 7.53
N ARG A 47 -170.75 39.15 6.35
CA ARG A 47 -169.87 39.25 5.16
C ARG A 47 -168.67 40.17 5.39
N HIS A 48 -168.86 41.30 6.07
CA HIS A 48 -167.74 42.18 6.44
C HIS A 48 -166.79 41.49 7.41
N ALA A 49 -167.33 40.78 8.41
CA ALA A 49 -166.52 40.00 9.34
C ALA A 49 -165.77 38.88 8.62
N GLU A 50 -166.40 38.18 7.67
CA GLU A 50 -165.77 37.13 6.84
C GLU A 50 -164.65 37.69 5.95
N SER A 51 -164.87 38.84 5.28
CA SER A 51 -163.82 39.49 4.49
C SER A 51 -162.64 39.94 5.35
N HIS A 52 -162.91 40.48 6.53
CA HIS A 52 -161.87 40.88 7.47
C HIS A 52 -161.13 39.67 8.05
N LEU A 53 -161.83 38.56 8.28
CA LEU A 53 -161.24 37.29 8.71
C LEU A 53 -160.29 36.75 7.62
N LEU A 54 -160.71 36.75 6.36
CA LEU A 54 -159.86 36.34 5.22
C LEU A 54 -158.61 37.24 5.07
N GLU A 55 -158.74 38.56 5.25
CA GLU A 55 -157.60 39.47 5.23
C GLU A 55 -156.62 39.20 6.39
N LEU A 56 -157.15 38.98 7.60
CA LEU A 56 -156.35 38.60 8.76
C LEU A 56 -155.65 37.26 8.54
N GLU A 57 -156.33 36.26 7.98
CA GLU A 57 -155.73 34.96 7.64
C GLU A 57 -154.60 35.10 6.62
N HIS A 58 -154.80 35.90 5.57
CA HIS A 58 -153.76 36.16 4.58
C HIS A 58 -152.55 36.87 5.21
N ARG A 59 -152.80 37.87 6.07
CA ARG A 59 -151.74 38.60 6.78
C ARG A 59 -150.99 37.70 7.75
N LEU A 60 -151.68 36.84 8.49
CA LEU A 60 -151.07 35.86 9.39
C LEU A 60 -150.19 34.90 8.60
N LYS A 61 -150.68 34.36 7.47
CA LYS A 61 -149.90 33.49 6.58
C LYS A 61 -148.65 34.17 6.03
N THR A 62 -148.76 35.44 5.64
CA THR A 62 -147.60 36.22 5.15
C THR A 62 -146.57 36.40 6.27
N LEU A 63 -147.01 36.77 7.48
CA LEU A 63 -146.14 36.89 8.65
C LEU A 63 -145.48 35.56 9.05
N ASP A 64 -146.20 34.44 8.97
CA ASP A 64 -145.64 33.10 9.22
C ASP A 64 -144.56 32.74 8.19
N ASN A 65 -144.78 33.06 6.90
CA ASN A 65 -143.78 32.86 5.86
C ASN A 65 -142.53 33.73 6.08
N ASP A 66 -142.72 35.00 6.45
CA ASP A 66 -141.60 35.90 6.73
C ASP A 66 -140.84 35.46 7.99
N TYR A 67 -141.55 35.00 9.02
CA TYR A 67 -140.96 34.47 10.26
C TYR A 67 -140.13 33.22 9.97
N THR A 68 -140.70 32.23 9.27
CA THR A 68 -139.99 30.99 8.90
C THR A 68 -138.77 31.28 8.02
N THR A 69 -138.89 32.19 7.07
CA THR A 69 -137.77 32.63 6.23
C THR A 69 -136.67 33.29 7.07
N THR A 70 -137.05 34.15 8.01
CA THR A 70 -136.11 34.82 8.93
C THR A 70 -135.44 33.83 9.87
N GLU A 71 -136.16 32.83 10.38
CA GLU A 71 -135.58 31.75 11.19
C GLU A 71 -134.55 30.95 10.40
N VAL A 72 -134.82 30.60 9.14
CA VAL A 72 -133.84 29.92 8.26
C VAL A 72 -132.58 30.77 8.07
N TYR A 73 -132.71 32.08 7.81
CA TYR A 73 -131.55 32.97 7.70
C TYR A 73 -130.75 33.06 9.01
N ARG A 74 -131.43 33.11 10.15
CA ARG A 74 -130.79 33.14 11.47
C ARG A 74 -130.00 31.85 11.73
N GLU A 75 -130.56 30.71 11.38
CA GLU A 75 -129.89 29.41 11.54
C GLU A 75 -128.68 29.28 10.60
N ASN A 76 -128.79 29.72 9.35
CA ASN A 76 -127.66 29.76 8.42
C ASN A 76 -126.51 30.64 8.93
N LEU A 77 -126.82 31.85 9.43
CA LEU A 77 -125.83 32.74 10.03
C LEU A 77 -125.17 32.12 11.27
N LYS A 78 -125.94 31.39 12.08
CA LYS A 78 -125.41 30.67 13.24
C LYS A 78 -124.47 29.54 12.83
N GLN A 79 -124.80 28.78 11.78
CA GLN A 79 -123.94 27.74 11.22
C GLN A 79 -122.64 28.32 10.65
N ASP A 80 -122.72 29.43 9.93
CA ASP A 80 -121.52 30.08 9.37
C ASP A 80 -120.65 30.70 10.46
N LYS A 81 -121.24 31.29 11.52
CA LYS A 81 -120.50 31.69 12.73
C LYS A 81 -119.76 30.51 13.35
N ALA A 82 -120.41 29.35 13.47
CA ALA A 82 -119.79 28.15 14.04
C ALA A 82 -118.62 27.64 13.17
N LYS A 83 -118.79 27.59 11.84
CA LYS A 83 -117.69 27.22 10.92
C LYS A 83 -116.51 28.18 11.02
N PHE A 84 -116.79 29.49 11.09
CA PHE A 84 -115.75 30.51 11.20
C PHE A 84 -114.98 30.40 12.51
N LEU A 85 -115.68 30.23 13.64
CA LEU A 85 -115.04 30.01 14.94
C LEU A 85 -114.16 28.76 14.93
N HIS A 86 -114.64 27.66 14.35
CA HIS A 86 -113.85 26.43 14.27
C HIS A 86 -112.61 26.56 13.37
N PHE A 87 -112.72 27.33 12.28
CA PHE A 87 -111.56 27.71 11.46
C PHE A 87 -110.53 28.50 12.27
N LEU A 88 -110.98 29.51 13.04
CA LEU A 88 -110.10 30.31 13.89
C LEU A 88 -109.42 29.45 14.97
N GLU A 89 -110.13 28.53 15.59
CA GLU A 89 -109.57 27.60 16.58
C GLU A 89 -108.46 26.74 15.98
N ARG A 90 -108.69 26.18 14.78
CA ARG A 90 -107.67 25.41 14.07
C ARG A 90 -106.45 26.25 13.74
N LEU A 91 -106.66 27.50 13.28
CA LEU A 91 -105.57 28.41 12.95
C LEU A 91 -104.76 28.80 14.19
N ALA A 92 -105.44 29.09 15.30
CA ALA A 92 -104.83 29.35 16.59
C ALA A 92 -104.00 28.17 17.09
N SER A 93 -104.51 26.94 16.95
CA SER A 93 -103.77 25.71 17.29
C SER A 93 -102.51 25.54 16.44
N ILE A 94 -102.60 25.71 15.11
CA ILE A 94 -101.44 25.63 14.21
C ILE A 94 -100.36 26.66 14.59
N MET A 95 -100.78 27.87 14.96
CA MET A 95 -99.89 28.95 15.38
C MET A 95 -99.45 28.86 16.85
N LYS A 96 -99.87 27.78 17.53
CA LYS A 96 -99.60 27.48 18.93
C LYS A 96 -99.96 28.65 19.84
N ILE A 97 -101.13 29.23 19.62
CA ILE A 97 -101.76 30.20 20.53
C ILE A 97 -102.43 29.39 21.64
N GLU A 98 -101.64 28.66 22.41
CA GLU A 98 -102.12 27.90 23.56
C GLU A 98 -101.85 28.72 24.82
N ASN A 99 -102.91 28.91 25.63
CA ASN A 99 -103.01 29.63 26.92
C ASN A 99 -103.57 31.08 26.92
N VAL A 100 -103.64 31.81 25.81
CA VAL A 100 -104.22 33.18 25.85
C VAL A 100 -105.76 33.16 25.76
N SER A 101 -106.34 32.19 25.04
CA SER A 101 -107.79 32.14 24.79
C SER A 101 -108.61 31.57 25.96
N ASN A 102 -108.02 30.69 26.78
CA ASN A 102 -108.73 30.07 27.92
C ASN A 102 -108.68 30.94 29.18
N GLU A 103 -107.72 31.86 29.29
CA GLU A 103 -107.44 32.61 30.54
C GLU A 103 -108.06 34.02 30.54
N LEU A 104 -108.39 34.58 29.37
CA LEU A 104 -108.92 35.95 29.25
C LEU A 104 -110.35 36.04 28.73
N GLY A 105 -111.01 34.92 28.38
CA GLY A 105 -112.42 34.90 27.98
C GLY A 105 -112.77 35.71 26.71
N TYR A 106 -111.76 36.21 25.97
CA TYR A 106 -111.98 36.83 24.68
C TYR A 106 -112.36 35.74 23.67
N GLU A 107 -113.48 35.91 22.96
CA GLU A 107 -113.73 35.19 21.70
C GLU A 107 -112.45 35.25 20.85
N LEU A 108 -112.08 34.17 20.14
CA LEU A 108 -110.93 34.17 19.24
C LEU A 108 -111.04 35.36 18.27
N ASN A 109 -110.34 36.44 18.60
CA ASN A 109 -110.35 37.65 17.79
C ASN A 109 -109.32 37.44 16.66
N PRO A 110 -109.69 37.65 15.39
CA PRO A 110 -108.75 37.70 14.27
C PRO A 110 -107.49 38.54 14.55
N ASP A 111 -107.60 39.63 15.32
CA ASP A 111 -106.47 40.50 15.69
C ASP A 111 -105.40 39.77 16.51
N VAL A 112 -105.79 38.83 17.38
CA VAL A 112 -104.86 38.03 18.21
C VAL A 112 -104.08 37.07 17.31
N ILE A 113 -104.76 36.43 16.37
CA ILE A 113 -104.13 35.55 15.38
C ILE A 113 -103.17 36.35 14.50
N LEU A 114 -103.58 37.53 14.04
CA LEU A 114 -102.76 38.39 13.19
C LEU A 114 -101.50 38.87 13.92
N THR A 115 -101.64 39.30 15.18
CA THR A 115 -100.51 39.66 16.04
C THR A 115 -99.56 38.48 16.23
N ARG A 116 -100.08 37.25 16.42
CA ARG A 116 -99.25 36.05 16.51
C ARG A 116 -98.51 35.76 15.19
N ALA A 117 -99.15 35.95 14.05
CA ALA A 117 -98.53 35.73 12.74
C ALA A 117 -97.32 36.66 12.55
N GLU A 118 -97.51 37.94 12.88
CA GLU A 118 -96.43 38.94 12.83
C GLU A 118 -95.27 38.58 13.77
N GLN A 119 -95.57 38.10 14.98
CA GLN A 119 -94.55 37.62 15.92
C GLN A 119 -93.77 36.43 15.38
N LEU A 120 -94.46 35.41 14.85
CA LEU A 120 -93.81 34.21 14.30
C LEU A 120 -92.93 34.58 13.10
N MET A 121 -93.42 35.44 12.21
CA MET A 121 -92.64 35.95 11.07
C MET A 121 -91.40 36.72 11.53
N LYS A 122 -91.51 37.54 12.58
CA LYS A 122 -90.37 38.25 13.15
C LYS A 122 -89.34 37.30 13.74
N LEU A 123 -89.77 36.30 14.52
CA LEU A 123 -88.89 35.26 15.08
C LEU A 123 -88.18 34.46 13.98
N GLU A 124 -88.87 34.12 12.90
CA GLU A 124 -88.29 33.44 11.75
C GLU A 124 -87.25 34.34 11.05
N LYS A 125 -87.58 35.61 10.84
CA LYS A 125 -86.66 36.60 10.27
C LYS A 125 -85.39 36.76 11.12
N ASP A 126 -85.54 36.90 12.43
CA ASP A 126 -84.41 37.03 13.36
C ASP A 126 -83.56 35.75 13.37
N SER A 127 -84.19 34.57 13.38
CA SER A 127 -83.51 33.27 13.24
C SER A 127 -82.72 33.15 11.93
N ILE A 128 -83.27 33.60 10.80
CA ILE A 128 -82.57 33.62 9.51
C ILE A 128 -81.35 34.55 9.55
N VAL A 129 -81.46 35.71 10.19
CA VAL A 129 -80.34 36.66 10.36
C VAL A 129 -79.24 36.05 11.23
N ASP A 130 -79.61 35.38 12.32
CA ASP A 130 -78.66 34.69 13.21
C ASP A 130 -77.94 33.54 12.49
N GLN A 131 -78.69 32.72 11.74
CA GLN A 131 -78.13 31.65 10.91
C GLN A 131 -77.17 32.20 9.85
N LYS A 132 -77.54 33.29 9.17
CA LYS A 132 -76.68 33.96 8.18
C LYS A 132 -75.39 34.46 8.83
N THR A 133 -75.47 35.06 10.01
CA THR A 133 -74.32 35.53 10.79
C THR A 133 -73.41 34.36 11.20
N SER A 134 -74.00 33.25 11.66
CA SER A 134 -73.28 32.01 11.99
C SER A 134 -72.56 31.43 10.76
N ILE A 135 -73.23 31.37 9.60
CA ILE A 135 -72.65 30.92 8.34
C ILE A 135 -71.45 31.79 7.96
N TYR A 136 -71.55 33.12 8.02
CA TYR A 136 -70.40 33.99 7.74
C TYR A 136 -69.24 33.76 8.72
N SER A 137 -69.53 33.54 10.00
CA SER A 137 -68.50 33.24 11.00
C SER A 137 -67.77 31.93 10.68
N LEU A 138 -68.50 30.89 10.24
CA LEU A 138 -67.95 29.60 9.85
C LEU A 138 -67.16 29.70 8.54
N GLN A 139 -67.66 30.43 7.55
CA GLN A 139 -66.93 30.70 6.31
C GLN A 139 -65.60 31.41 6.59
N ARG A 140 -65.57 32.38 7.50
CA ARG A 140 -64.34 33.05 7.93
C ARG A 140 -63.37 32.07 8.59
N LYS A 141 -63.86 31.19 9.48
CA LYS A 141 -63.03 30.14 10.11
C LYS A 141 -62.48 29.16 9.07
N ILE A 142 -63.28 28.73 8.09
CA ILE A 142 -62.85 27.86 6.99
C ILE A 142 -61.73 28.54 6.20
N LYS A 143 -61.88 29.82 5.86
CA LYS A 143 -60.83 30.58 5.15
C LYS A 143 -59.53 30.63 5.97
N GLN A 144 -59.62 30.94 7.26
CA GLN A 144 -58.47 30.96 8.16
C GLN A 144 -57.77 29.60 8.26
N PHE A 145 -58.52 28.50 8.36
CA PHE A 145 -57.93 27.17 8.41
C PHE A 145 -57.30 26.74 7.08
N LYS A 146 -57.87 27.14 5.94
CA LYS A 146 -57.23 26.92 4.62
C LYS A 146 -55.88 27.64 4.53
N GLU A 147 -55.84 28.91 4.89
CA GLU A 147 -54.59 29.68 4.94
C GLU A 147 -53.57 29.07 5.92
N GLN A 148 -54.01 28.56 7.07
CA GLN A 148 -53.13 27.86 8.01
C GLN A 148 -52.57 26.55 7.45
N ILE A 149 -53.37 25.78 6.70
CA ILE A 149 -52.93 24.55 6.06
C ILE A 149 -51.90 24.87 4.97
N GLU A 150 -52.18 25.82 4.09
CA GLU A 150 -51.25 26.25 3.04
C GLU A 150 -49.90 26.73 3.63
N ASN A 151 -49.93 27.47 4.74
CA ASN A 151 -48.71 27.89 5.45
C ASN A 151 -47.92 26.70 6.03
N LYS A 152 -48.61 25.69 6.56
CA LYS A 152 -47.97 24.47 7.08
C LYS A 152 -47.41 23.60 5.95
N ASP A 153 -48.10 23.51 4.82
CA ASP A 153 -47.62 22.79 3.64
C ASP A 153 -46.33 23.42 3.10
N LEU A 154 -46.28 24.77 3.01
CA LEU A 154 -45.07 25.49 2.64
C LEU A 154 -43.92 25.22 3.63
N HIS A 155 -44.21 25.20 4.93
CA HIS A 155 -43.22 24.88 5.96
C HIS A 155 -42.70 23.43 5.85
N LEU A 156 -43.59 22.47 5.61
CA LEU A 156 -43.23 21.07 5.39
C LEU A 156 -42.34 20.90 4.15
N ASP A 157 -42.65 21.59 3.05
CA ASP A 157 -41.83 21.54 1.84
C ASP A 157 -40.43 22.14 2.04
N LEU A 158 -40.33 23.22 2.82
CA LEU A 158 -39.03 23.77 3.21
C LEU A 158 -38.23 22.79 4.07
N LEU A 159 -38.87 22.13 5.04
CA LEU A 159 -38.23 21.12 5.88
C LEU A 159 -37.77 19.91 5.07
N ARG A 160 -38.60 19.41 4.14
CA ARG A 160 -38.24 18.32 3.22
C ARG A 160 -37.00 18.68 2.40
N LYS A 161 -36.96 19.89 1.81
CA LYS A 161 -35.78 20.38 1.07
C LYS A 161 -34.53 20.45 1.96
N LYS A 162 -34.68 20.92 3.21
CA LYS A 162 -33.58 20.97 4.18
C LYS A 162 -33.05 19.57 4.53
N VAL A 163 -33.94 18.59 4.70
CA VAL A 163 -33.55 17.19 4.95
C VAL A 163 -32.75 16.64 3.77
N ILE A 164 -33.23 16.81 2.54
CA ILE A 164 -32.52 16.37 1.33
C ILE A 164 -31.12 16.99 1.27
N ALA A 165 -31.00 18.31 1.46
CA ALA A 165 -29.69 18.98 1.45
C ALA A 165 -28.73 18.47 2.54
N LEU A 166 -29.25 18.14 3.73
CA LEU A 166 -28.45 17.55 4.80
C LEU A 166 -28.03 16.11 4.48
N GLU A 167 -28.90 15.32 3.84
CA GLU A 167 -28.60 13.96 3.40
C GLU A 167 -27.52 13.94 2.31
N GLU A 168 -27.64 14.82 1.31
CA GLU A 168 -26.63 15.02 0.26
C GLU A 168 -25.29 15.48 0.84
N GLY A 169 -25.30 16.47 1.75
CA GLY A 169 -24.10 16.94 2.43
C GLY A 169 -23.44 15.85 3.29
N ARG A 170 -24.24 15.00 3.93
CA ARG A 170 -23.73 13.84 4.69
C ARG A 170 -23.10 12.80 3.77
N ALA A 171 -23.74 12.47 2.65
CA ALA A 171 -23.20 11.52 1.67
C ALA A 171 -21.85 12.00 1.11
N ALA A 172 -21.76 13.28 0.70
CA ALA A 172 -20.51 13.87 0.23
C ALA A 172 -19.39 13.82 1.29
N LYS A 173 -19.72 14.04 2.57
CA LYS A 173 -18.76 13.92 3.68
C LYS A 173 -18.24 12.48 3.83
N THR A 174 -19.12 11.49 3.74
CA THR A 174 -18.73 10.07 3.81
C THR A 174 -17.84 9.66 2.64
N ASP A 175 -18.10 10.17 1.43
CA ASP A 175 -17.24 9.92 0.27
C ASP A 175 -15.84 10.53 0.47
N LEU A 176 -15.75 11.76 0.98
CA LEU A 176 -14.47 12.40 1.31
C LEU A 176 -13.71 11.65 2.42
N GLU A 177 -14.40 11.16 3.44
CA GLU A 177 -13.79 10.32 4.49
C GLU A 177 -13.18 9.05 3.89
N ARG A 178 -13.87 8.40 2.93
CA ARG A 178 -13.35 7.24 2.21
C ARG A 178 -12.10 7.57 1.39
N GLU A 179 -12.10 8.68 0.67
CA GLU A 179 -10.93 9.14 -0.11
C GLU A 179 -9.74 9.45 0.80
N ILE A 180 -9.98 10.06 1.97
CA ILE A 180 -8.94 10.30 2.99
C ILE A 180 -8.34 8.97 3.45
N ASP A 181 -9.17 7.98 3.78
CA ASP A 181 -8.69 6.66 4.19
C ASP A 181 -7.85 5.97 3.10
N ASP A 182 -8.27 6.05 1.84
CA ASP A 182 -7.53 5.54 0.69
C ASP A 182 -6.16 6.25 0.55
N HIS A 183 -6.12 7.58 0.69
CA HIS A 183 -4.88 8.36 0.67
C HIS A 183 -3.97 8.05 1.86
N VAL A 184 -4.53 7.85 3.06
CA VAL A 184 -3.78 7.45 4.26
C VAL A 184 -3.16 6.06 4.07
N MET A 185 -3.92 5.10 3.52
CA MET A 185 -3.42 3.76 3.22
C MET A 185 -2.32 3.78 2.17
N LEU A 186 -2.47 4.57 1.11
CA LEU A 186 -1.43 4.76 0.09
C LEU A 186 -0.17 5.40 0.68
N SER A 187 -0.33 6.43 1.51
CA SER A 187 0.78 7.10 2.20
C SER A 187 1.55 6.14 3.10
N ARG A 188 0.85 5.30 3.88
CA ARG A 188 1.47 4.24 4.70
C ARG A 188 2.28 3.25 3.85
N LYS A 189 1.72 2.80 2.72
CA LYS A 189 2.41 1.88 1.78
C LYS A 189 3.67 2.51 1.19
N MET A 190 3.60 3.78 0.79
CA MET A 190 4.75 4.51 0.28
C MET A 190 5.82 4.72 1.36
N LYS A 191 5.41 5.02 2.60
CA LYS A 191 6.32 5.13 3.74
C LYS A 191 7.11 3.83 3.96
N VAL A 192 6.44 2.67 3.98
CA VAL A 192 7.12 1.37 4.11
C VAL A 192 8.14 1.14 2.98
N LYS A 193 7.80 1.54 1.74
CA LYS A 193 8.74 1.44 0.61
C LYS A 193 9.94 2.38 0.77
N VAL A 194 9.73 3.59 1.27
CA VAL A 194 10.80 4.55 1.59
C VAL A 194 11.70 3.99 2.68
N ASP A 195 11.14 3.43 3.76
CA ASP A 195 11.91 2.84 4.86
C ASP A 195 12.76 1.67 4.35
N HIS A 196 12.19 0.80 3.51
CA HIS A 196 12.92 -0.32 2.90
C HIS A 196 14.06 0.14 1.99
N LEU A 197 13.81 1.12 1.12
CA LEU A 197 14.86 1.67 0.25
C LEU A 197 15.93 2.39 1.06
N THR A 198 15.55 3.08 2.14
CA THR A 198 16.50 3.72 3.06
C THR A 198 17.41 2.69 3.70
N GLN A 199 16.85 1.58 4.17
CA GLN A 199 17.62 0.46 4.73
C GLN A 199 18.62 -0.11 3.72
N GLN A 200 18.19 -0.41 2.48
CA GLN A 200 19.11 -0.89 1.43
C GLN A 200 20.27 0.10 1.16
N VAL A 201 19.97 1.40 1.11
CA VAL A 201 21.01 2.43 0.94
C VAL A 201 22.00 2.42 2.10
N THR A 202 21.53 2.23 3.34
CA THR A 202 22.44 2.14 4.50
C THR A 202 23.32 0.90 4.45
N GLU A 203 22.79 -0.25 4.04
CA GLU A 203 23.53 -1.51 3.89
C GLU A 203 24.62 -1.37 2.81
N LEU A 204 24.26 -0.85 1.64
CA LEU A 204 25.23 -0.60 0.55
C LEU A 204 26.31 0.42 0.94
N LYS A 205 25.97 1.45 1.73
CA LYS A 205 26.97 2.39 2.27
C LYS A 205 27.93 1.69 3.24
N HIS A 206 27.42 0.78 4.07
CA HIS A 206 28.24 0.01 4.98
C HIS A 206 29.19 -0.92 4.22
N GLU A 207 28.69 -1.67 3.24
CA GLU A 207 29.49 -2.53 2.37
C GLU A 207 30.58 -1.74 1.63
N ASN A 208 30.24 -0.59 1.06
CA ASN A 208 31.20 0.28 0.39
C ASN A 208 32.32 0.76 1.35
N THR A 209 31.96 1.07 2.60
CA THR A 209 32.93 1.44 3.63
C THR A 209 33.84 0.27 3.98
N GLN A 210 33.31 -0.96 4.10
CA GLN A 210 34.10 -2.17 4.33
C GLN A 210 35.06 -2.45 3.17
N LEU A 211 34.59 -2.37 1.92
CA LEU A 211 35.42 -2.56 0.73
C LEU A 211 36.54 -1.53 0.64
N LYS A 212 36.26 -0.26 1.00
CA LYS A 212 37.31 0.77 1.10
C LYS A 212 38.37 0.43 2.14
N ALA A 213 37.98 -0.09 3.30
CA ALA A 213 38.92 -0.55 4.33
C ALA A 213 39.77 -1.73 3.83
N GLN A 214 39.16 -2.71 3.16
CA GLN A 214 39.89 -3.82 2.55
C GLN A 214 40.89 -3.35 1.48
N ILE A 215 40.50 -2.36 0.66
CA ILE A 215 41.42 -1.74 -0.32
C ILE A 215 42.63 -1.11 0.39
N THR A 216 42.42 -0.39 1.51
CA THR A 216 43.54 0.19 2.27
C THR A 216 44.45 -0.89 2.87
N ASP A 217 43.90 -2.00 3.35
CA ASP A 217 44.68 -3.12 3.89
C ASP A 217 45.54 -3.78 2.80
N ILE A 218 44.95 -4.02 1.62
CA ILE A 218 45.68 -4.55 0.46
C ILE A 218 46.80 -3.59 0.04
N GLN A 219 46.55 -2.28 0.06
CA GLN A 219 47.58 -1.28 -0.25
C GLN A 219 48.73 -1.32 0.78
N MET A 220 48.44 -1.49 2.07
CA MET A 220 49.48 -1.66 3.10
C MET A 220 50.31 -2.93 2.88
N LEU A 221 49.66 -4.07 2.57
CA LEU A 221 50.36 -5.31 2.25
C LEU A 221 51.22 -5.18 1.00
N LYS A 222 50.72 -4.51 -0.05
CA LYS A 222 51.48 -4.21 -1.26
C LYS A 222 52.72 -3.36 -0.96
N ASN A 223 52.59 -2.33 -0.13
CA ASN A 223 53.73 -1.50 0.27
C ASN A 223 54.78 -2.31 1.03
N ARG A 224 54.35 -3.20 1.94
CA ARG A 224 55.25 -4.12 2.65
C ARG A 224 55.97 -5.07 1.70
N LEU A 225 55.26 -5.64 0.71
CA LEU A 225 55.85 -6.52 -0.30
C LEU A 225 56.92 -5.79 -1.11
N VAL A 226 56.65 -4.56 -1.55
CA VAL A 226 57.62 -3.73 -2.28
C VAL A 226 58.86 -3.47 -1.44
N GLU A 227 58.71 -3.22 -0.13
CA GLU A 227 59.85 -3.01 0.76
C GLU A 227 60.66 -4.29 0.97
N GLN A 228 60.00 -5.44 1.12
CA GLN A 228 60.66 -6.75 1.16
C GLN A 228 61.41 -7.05 -0.15
N GLU A 229 60.84 -6.72 -1.31
CA GLU A 229 61.53 -6.87 -2.59
C GLU A 229 62.78 -5.99 -2.69
N LYS A 230 62.76 -4.77 -2.15
CA LYS A 230 63.96 -3.91 -2.10
C LYS A 230 65.04 -4.53 -1.22
N GLU A 231 64.66 -5.07 -0.07
CA GLU A 231 65.61 -5.73 0.83
C GLU A 231 66.21 -7.00 0.19
N ILE A 232 65.40 -7.81 -0.50
CA ILE A 232 65.90 -8.96 -1.27
C ILE A 232 66.89 -8.51 -2.34
N ARG A 233 66.59 -7.42 -3.08
CA ARG A 233 67.52 -6.87 -4.09
C ARG A 233 68.86 -6.45 -3.45
N ARG A 234 68.82 -5.76 -2.30
CA ARG A 234 70.02 -5.37 -1.55
C ARG A 234 70.83 -6.59 -1.11
N LEU A 235 70.18 -7.62 -0.56
CA LEU A 235 70.84 -8.86 -0.15
C LEU A 235 71.45 -9.62 -1.33
N LEU A 236 70.81 -9.62 -2.50
CA LEU A 236 71.36 -10.22 -3.72
C LEU A 236 72.61 -9.47 -4.20
N GLU A 237 72.61 -8.14 -4.16
CA GLU A 237 73.81 -7.33 -4.47
C GLU A 237 74.96 -7.62 -3.50
N ASP A 238 74.67 -7.74 -2.20
CA ASP A 238 75.68 -8.09 -1.21
C ASP A 238 76.21 -9.52 -1.39
N LEU A 239 75.34 -10.47 -1.76
CA LEU A 239 75.73 -11.84 -2.10
C LEU A 239 76.63 -11.87 -3.34
N ASP A 240 76.34 -11.08 -4.38
CA ASP A 240 77.19 -10.96 -5.57
C ASP A 240 78.57 -10.36 -5.23
N LYS A 241 78.63 -9.33 -4.38
CA LYS A 241 79.90 -8.78 -3.87
C LYS A 241 80.71 -9.85 -3.12
N LEU A 242 80.05 -10.61 -2.23
CA LEU A 242 80.70 -11.70 -1.49
C LEU A 242 81.18 -12.82 -2.42
N GLN A 243 80.39 -13.17 -3.43
CA GLN A 243 80.76 -14.13 -4.47
C GLN A 243 82.02 -13.67 -5.22
N ASN A 244 82.05 -12.41 -5.67
CA ASN A 244 83.20 -11.82 -6.35
C ASN A 244 84.45 -11.79 -5.46
N ILE A 245 84.31 -11.50 -4.16
CA ILE A 245 85.42 -11.57 -3.20
C ILE A 245 85.91 -13.00 -3.05
N ARG A 246 85.00 -13.97 -2.87
CA ARG A 246 85.35 -15.38 -2.77
C ARG A 246 86.07 -15.86 -4.03
N ASP A 247 85.62 -15.48 -5.23
CA ASP A 247 86.29 -15.86 -6.48
C ASP A 247 87.70 -15.28 -6.59
N LYS A 248 87.88 -14.00 -6.23
CA LYS A 248 89.21 -13.38 -6.13
C LYS A 248 90.09 -14.11 -5.11
N GLN A 249 89.54 -14.48 -3.95
CA GLN A 249 90.26 -15.23 -2.92
C GLN A 249 90.61 -16.65 -3.40
N ALA A 250 89.72 -17.34 -4.10
CA ALA A 250 89.96 -18.67 -4.67
C ALA A 250 91.10 -18.63 -5.71
N VAL A 251 91.11 -17.64 -6.60
CA VAL A 251 92.24 -17.41 -7.52
C VAL A 251 93.53 -17.16 -6.74
N LYS A 252 93.50 -16.30 -5.71
CA LYS A 252 94.69 -16.03 -4.88
C LYS A 252 95.20 -17.30 -4.18
N ILE A 253 94.31 -18.12 -3.62
CA ILE A 253 94.67 -19.41 -3.00
C ILE A 253 95.30 -20.32 -4.05
N SER A 254 94.70 -20.47 -5.24
CA SER A 254 95.28 -21.26 -6.34
C SER A 254 96.68 -20.78 -6.71
N THR A 255 96.89 -19.47 -6.88
CA THR A 255 98.22 -18.92 -7.20
C THR A 255 99.24 -19.14 -6.08
N LEU A 256 98.80 -19.13 -4.81
CA LEU A 256 99.67 -19.42 -3.67
C LEU A 256 99.99 -20.92 -3.60
N GLN A 257 99.03 -21.79 -3.91
CA GLN A 257 99.26 -23.23 -4.05
C GLN A 257 100.27 -23.51 -5.17
N ASP A 258 100.12 -22.90 -6.35
CA ASP A 258 101.07 -23.03 -7.46
C ASP A 258 102.47 -22.55 -7.06
N LYS A 259 102.57 -21.44 -6.32
CA LYS A 259 103.85 -20.95 -5.78
C LYS A 259 104.46 -21.92 -4.76
N ILE A 260 103.65 -22.46 -3.85
CA ILE A 260 104.11 -23.46 -2.88
C ILE A 260 104.62 -24.70 -3.64
N HIS A 261 103.90 -25.21 -4.63
CA HIS A 261 104.34 -26.32 -5.46
C HIS A 261 105.63 -26.01 -6.23
N SER A 262 105.76 -24.80 -6.80
CA SER A 262 106.99 -24.38 -7.47
C SER A 262 108.19 -24.30 -6.51
N VAL A 263 107.99 -23.79 -5.29
CA VAL A 263 109.04 -23.73 -4.27
C VAL A 263 109.39 -25.13 -3.78
N ASP A 264 108.39 -26.00 -3.60
CA ASP A 264 108.59 -27.40 -3.22
C ASP A 264 109.36 -28.17 -4.30
N ASP A 265 109.00 -28.00 -5.58
CA ASP A 265 109.72 -28.56 -6.73
C ASP A 265 111.16 -28.04 -6.81
N GLU A 266 111.37 -26.74 -6.58
CA GLU A 266 112.71 -26.14 -6.56
C GLU A 266 113.54 -26.66 -5.37
N ALA A 267 112.95 -26.71 -4.17
CA ALA A 267 113.57 -27.31 -3.00
C ALA A 267 113.92 -28.78 -3.25
N ASN A 268 113.04 -29.55 -3.89
CA ASN A 268 113.29 -30.95 -4.22
C ASN A 268 114.38 -31.11 -5.28
N ARG A 269 114.43 -30.23 -6.31
CA ARG A 269 115.53 -30.19 -7.30
C ARG A 269 116.87 -29.87 -6.64
N THR A 270 116.91 -28.89 -5.74
CA THR A 270 118.13 -28.55 -5.00
C THR A 270 118.55 -29.67 -4.05
N LEU A 271 117.60 -30.34 -3.40
CA LEU A 271 117.87 -31.52 -2.58
C LEU A 271 118.50 -32.64 -3.42
N ILE A 272 117.88 -33.02 -4.55
CA ILE A 272 118.39 -34.04 -5.48
C ILE A 272 119.77 -33.64 -6.01
N SER A 273 119.96 -32.37 -6.40
CA SER A 273 121.25 -31.86 -6.86
C SER A 273 122.31 -31.95 -5.76
N SER A 274 121.98 -31.54 -4.53
CA SER A 274 122.89 -31.64 -3.39
C SER A 274 123.21 -33.11 -3.06
N ASP A 275 122.22 -34.00 -3.08
CA ASP A 275 122.41 -35.44 -2.86
C ASP A 275 123.34 -36.04 -3.93
N ASN A 276 123.18 -35.62 -5.19
CA ASN A 276 124.10 -35.99 -6.26
C ASN A 276 125.52 -35.45 -6.03
N THR A 277 125.68 -34.21 -5.56
CA THR A 277 127.01 -33.68 -5.20
C THR A 277 127.62 -34.41 -4.01
N VAL A 278 126.84 -34.73 -2.98
CA VAL A 278 127.26 -35.51 -1.81
C VAL A 278 127.67 -36.91 -2.25
N ARG A 279 126.93 -37.55 -3.15
CA ARG A 279 127.30 -38.83 -3.76
C ARG A 279 128.58 -38.74 -4.57
N ALA A 280 128.75 -37.71 -5.40
CA ALA A 280 129.97 -37.48 -6.18
C ALA A 280 131.19 -37.31 -5.26
N LEU A 281 131.10 -36.43 -4.26
CA LEU A 281 132.13 -36.22 -3.25
C LEU A 281 132.39 -37.50 -2.44
N SER A 282 131.35 -38.26 -2.07
CA SER A 282 131.50 -39.54 -1.38
C SER A 282 132.24 -40.57 -2.23
N ASN A 283 131.97 -40.62 -3.53
CA ASN A 283 132.70 -41.49 -4.47
C ASN A 283 134.16 -41.04 -4.65
N GLU A 284 134.41 -39.73 -4.71
CA GLU A 284 135.74 -39.16 -4.81
C GLU A 284 136.56 -39.43 -3.53
N VAL A 285 135.97 -39.28 -2.35
CA VAL A 285 136.56 -39.68 -1.07
C VAL A 285 136.87 -41.19 -1.06
N ARG A 286 135.96 -42.02 -1.57
CA ARG A 286 136.19 -43.47 -1.67
C ARG A 286 137.34 -43.80 -2.62
N PHE A 287 137.44 -43.09 -3.74
CA PHE A 287 138.54 -43.23 -4.70
C PHE A 287 139.87 -42.75 -4.11
N LEU A 288 139.91 -41.58 -3.47
CA LEU A 288 141.09 -41.06 -2.79
C LEU A 288 141.55 -42.00 -1.67
N LYS A 289 140.61 -42.55 -0.90
CA LYS A 289 140.90 -43.56 0.12
C LYS A 289 141.54 -44.81 -0.50
N SER A 290 141.00 -45.32 -1.60
CA SER A 290 141.58 -46.47 -2.30
C SER A 290 142.95 -46.18 -2.92
N SER A 291 143.14 -45.00 -3.52
CA SER A 291 144.45 -44.57 -4.04
C SER A 291 145.48 -44.42 -2.91
N LEU A 292 145.08 -43.87 -1.77
CA LEU A 292 145.92 -43.77 -0.59
C LEU A 292 146.33 -45.17 -0.10
N GLU A 293 145.38 -46.10 -0.05
CA GLU A 293 145.62 -47.50 0.35
C GLU A 293 146.65 -48.18 -0.58
N GLN A 294 146.54 -47.98 -1.90
CA GLN A 294 147.52 -48.46 -2.88
C GLN A 294 148.90 -47.82 -2.71
N ILE A 295 148.97 -46.52 -2.41
CA ILE A 295 150.23 -45.82 -2.13
C ILE A 295 150.87 -46.39 -0.86
N THR A 296 150.11 -46.57 0.21
CA THR A 296 150.63 -47.17 1.46
C THR A 296 151.08 -48.61 1.26
N GLU A 297 150.40 -49.41 0.44
CA GLU A 297 150.82 -50.78 0.14
C GLU A 297 152.11 -50.80 -0.72
N ARG A 298 152.26 -49.86 -1.64
CA ARG A 298 153.49 -49.66 -2.42
C ARG A 298 154.64 -49.18 -1.54
N GLU A 299 154.38 -48.28 -0.60
CA GLU A 299 155.35 -47.82 0.41
C GLU A 299 155.81 -48.99 1.29
N HIS A 300 154.88 -49.83 1.77
CA HIS A 300 155.21 -51.03 2.54
C HIS A 300 156.12 -51.98 1.75
N ARG A 301 155.80 -52.23 0.48
CA ARG A 301 156.65 -53.05 -0.40
C ARG A 301 158.05 -52.46 -0.61
N LEU A 302 158.18 -51.13 -0.70
CA LEU A 302 159.48 -50.46 -0.83
C LEU A 302 160.28 -50.50 0.48
N LEU A 303 159.61 -50.36 1.63
CA LEU A 303 160.23 -50.52 2.94
C LEU A 303 160.69 -51.97 3.18
N ASP A 304 159.90 -52.96 2.75
CA ASP A 304 160.26 -54.38 2.81
C ASP A 304 161.45 -54.68 1.89
N PHE A 305 161.45 -54.15 0.66
CA PHE A 305 162.56 -54.29 -0.27
C PHE A 305 163.84 -53.63 0.27
N ARG A 306 163.73 -52.41 0.84
CA ARG A 306 164.83 -51.72 1.52
C ARG A 306 165.39 -52.57 2.66
N SER A 307 164.52 -53.14 3.48
CA SER A 307 164.90 -54.01 4.61
C SER A 307 165.57 -55.30 4.13
N LEU A 308 165.11 -55.88 3.01
CA LEU A 308 165.72 -57.07 2.39
C LEU A 308 167.13 -56.77 1.87
N ILE A 309 167.33 -55.65 1.15
CA ILE A 309 168.65 -55.25 0.65
C ILE A 309 169.62 -54.98 1.81
N ALA A 310 169.18 -54.26 2.84
CA ALA A 310 170.00 -54.01 4.03
C ALA A 310 170.45 -55.32 4.69
N ARG A 311 169.55 -56.32 4.80
CA ARG A 311 169.86 -57.65 5.32
C ARG A 311 170.84 -58.43 4.43
N MET A 312 170.68 -58.38 3.11
CA MET A 312 171.58 -59.05 2.16
C MET A 312 173.00 -58.46 2.15
N LEU A 313 173.17 -57.18 2.50
CA LEU A 313 174.47 -56.50 2.57
C LEU A 313 175.16 -56.63 3.93
N GLY A 314 174.66 -57.50 4.81
CA GLY A 314 175.22 -57.75 6.15
C GLY A 314 175.18 -56.51 7.05
N LEU A 315 174.20 -55.63 6.85
CA LEU A 315 173.90 -54.50 7.74
C LEU A 315 172.82 -54.95 8.73
N ASP A 316 173.01 -54.70 10.02
CA ASP A 316 172.09 -55.18 11.05
C ASP A 316 170.71 -54.48 10.95
N SER A 317 169.72 -55.25 10.50
CA SER A 317 168.36 -54.81 10.17
C SER A 317 167.50 -54.33 11.35
N LYS A 318 168.04 -54.25 12.58
CA LYS A 318 167.30 -53.81 13.77
C LYS A 318 167.33 -52.29 14.02
N THR A 319 168.08 -51.53 13.21
CA THR A 319 168.14 -50.06 13.30
C THR A 319 167.66 -49.41 12.01
N LEU A 320 166.50 -48.74 12.07
CA LEU A 320 165.77 -48.15 10.93
C LEU A 320 166.47 -46.94 10.27
N SER A 321 167.67 -46.60 10.75
CA SER A 321 168.43 -45.41 10.36
C SER A 321 169.71 -45.78 9.59
N ILE A 322 169.63 -46.75 8.68
CA ILE A 322 170.69 -46.94 7.68
C ILE A 322 170.43 -45.92 6.58
N PRO A 323 171.28 -44.88 6.42
CA PRO A 323 171.11 -43.88 5.37
C PRO A 323 171.37 -44.54 4.01
N ASP A 324 170.56 -44.22 2.99
CA ASP A 324 170.60 -44.92 1.70
C ASP A 324 171.99 -44.91 1.05
N TYR A 325 172.80 -43.86 1.28
CA TYR A 325 174.16 -43.78 0.76
C TYR A 325 175.10 -44.88 1.28
N GLU A 326 174.89 -45.46 2.48
CA GLU A 326 175.70 -46.58 2.97
C GLU A 326 175.36 -47.90 2.27
N ILE A 327 174.07 -48.10 1.96
CA ILE A 327 173.59 -49.24 1.16
C ILE A 327 174.17 -49.13 -0.25
N THR A 328 174.09 -47.95 -0.86
CA THR A 328 174.66 -47.65 -2.18
C THR A 328 176.18 -47.85 -2.19
N ALA A 329 176.91 -47.33 -1.21
CA ALA A 329 178.37 -47.46 -1.14
C ALA A 329 178.86 -48.91 -0.94
N ARG A 330 178.09 -49.79 -0.27
CA ARG A 330 178.41 -51.22 -0.16
C ARG A 330 178.06 -52.00 -1.42
N LEU A 331 176.95 -51.67 -2.08
CA LEU A 331 176.60 -52.24 -3.39
C LEU A 331 177.65 -51.87 -4.45
N GLU A 332 178.10 -50.61 -4.49
CA GLU A 332 179.18 -50.15 -5.37
C GLU A 332 180.51 -50.88 -5.09
N ARG A 333 180.81 -51.19 -3.82
CA ARG A 333 182.00 -51.96 -3.43
C ARG A 333 181.92 -53.44 -3.87
N LEU A 334 180.75 -54.08 -3.79
CA LEU A 334 180.52 -55.44 -4.29
C LEU A 334 180.52 -55.51 -5.82
N LEU A 335 179.98 -54.49 -6.49
CA LEU A 335 179.99 -54.35 -7.95
C LEU A 335 181.41 -54.14 -8.52
N SER A 336 182.39 -53.73 -7.70
CA SER A 336 183.78 -53.52 -8.14
C SER A 336 184.63 -54.80 -8.29
N VAL A 337 184.14 -55.98 -7.86
CA VAL A 337 184.91 -57.25 -7.84
C VAL A 337 184.48 -58.26 -8.92
N VAL A 338 183.43 -57.96 -9.71
CA VAL A 338 182.95 -58.85 -10.78
C VAL A 338 182.65 -58.06 -12.07
N GLN A 339 183.57 -58.12 -13.03
CA GLN A 339 183.27 -58.05 -14.48
C GLN A 339 183.35 -59.48 -15.05
N PRO A 340 182.87 -59.81 -16.28
CA PRO A 340 182.31 -58.97 -17.36
C PRO A 340 180.98 -59.55 -17.95
N THR A 341 180.49 -58.98 -19.06
CA THR A 341 179.53 -59.52 -20.08
C THR A 341 178.12 -58.91 -20.20
N MET A 342 177.82 -58.50 -21.46
CA MET A 342 176.54 -58.10 -22.09
C MET A 342 176.02 -56.70 -21.69
N ALA A 343 176.07 -55.62 -22.48
CA ALA A 343 175.76 -55.34 -23.89
C ALA A 343 174.28 -55.61 -24.30
N ILE A 344 173.65 -54.58 -24.93
CA ILE A 344 172.42 -54.58 -25.77
C ILE A 344 171.07 -54.33 -25.02
N PRO A 345 170.06 -53.56 -25.54
CA PRO A 345 170.05 -52.34 -26.37
C PRO A 345 169.00 -51.25 -25.96
N VAL A 346 169.09 -50.13 -26.67
CA VAL A 346 168.06 -49.11 -26.99
C VAL A 346 166.69 -49.69 -27.37
N LEU A 347 165.57 -49.03 -27.00
CA LEU A 347 164.37 -48.74 -27.83
C LEU A 347 163.33 -47.89 -27.05
N PRO A 348 162.40 -47.18 -27.75
CA PRO A 348 162.08 -45.77 -27.54
C PRO A 348 160.56 -45.53 -27.35
N MET A 349 160.19 -44.25 -27.28
CA MET A 349 158.89 -43.66 -27.67
C MET A 349 158.06 -44.47 -28.70
N PRO A 350 156.71 -44.39 -28.66
CA PRO A 350 156.00 -43.31 -29.38
C PRO A 350 154.79 -42.72 -28.62
N THR A 351 154.54 -41.41 -28.65
CA THR A 351 153.67 -40.68 -29.61
C THR A 351 152.40 -41.46 -29.98
N SER A 352 151.18 -40.93 -29.96
CA SER A 352 150.76 -39.79 -30.76
C SER A 352 149.25 -39.54 -30.64
N THR A 353 148.85 -38.33 -31.04
CA THR A 353 147.68 -38.01 -31.90
C THR A 353 146.24 -38.05 -31.36
N THR A 354 145.69 -36.84 -31.19
CA THR A 354 144.55 -36.29 -31.96
C THR A 354 143.54 -37.25 -32.58
N THR A 355 142.27 -37.15 -32.16
CA THR A 355 141.03 -37.07 -33.01
C THR A 355 139.87 -36.80 -32.04
N SER A 356 139.09 -35.72 -32.10
CA SER A 356 138.08 -35.34 -33.10
C SER A 356 137.19 -36.49 -33.55
N THR A 357 135.90 -36.42 -33.21
CA THR A 357 134.65 -36.82 -33.94
C THR A 357 133.55 -37.07 -32.89
N ASN A 358 132.54 -36.20 -32.74
CA ASN A 358 131.26 -36.24 -33.46
C ASN A 358 130.67 -37.64 -33.65
N LEU A 359 129.47 -37.88 -33.11
CA LEU A 359 128.26 -38.37 -33.80
C LEU A 359 127.23 -38.99 -32.82
N THR A 360 126.08 -38.29 -32.71
CA THR A 360 124.69 -38.77 -32.89
C THR A 360 124.26 -40.16 -32.39
N HIS A 361 123.17 -40.18 -31.64
CA HIS A 361 121.85 -40.73 -32.05
C HIS A 361 120.82 -40.28 -31.00
N GLN A 362 119.79 -39.49 -31.31
CA GLN A 362 118.62 -39.75 -32.15
C GLN A 362 117.83 -40.99 -31.70
N GLN A 363 116.66 -40.77 -31.12
CA GLN A 363 115.49 -41.57 -31.48
C GLN A 363 114.23 -40.70 -31.38
N GLN A 364 113.67 -40.42 -32.56
CA GLN A 364 112.29 -40.03 -32.79
C GLN A 364 111.50 -41.29 -33.18
N THR A 365 110.26 -41.37 -32.71
CA THR A 365 109.05 -41.87 -33.41
C THR A 365 107.87 -41.14 -32.70
N LEU A 366 107.06 -40.25 -33.27
CA LEU A 366 106.24 -40.12 -34.49
C LEU A 366 105.01 -41.04 -34.54
N PHE A 367 103.81 -40.46 -34.29
CA PHE A 367 102.52 -40.52 -35.02
C PHE A 367 101.49 -39.63 -34.25
N GLN A 368 101.04 -38.46 -34.78
CA GLN A 368 99.76 -38.18 -35.48
C GLN A 368 98.49 -38.67 -34.73
N HIS A 369 97.43 -37.89 -34.42
CA HIS A 369 96.66 -36.85 -35.14
C HIS A 369 96.01 -35.84 -34.13
N HIS A 370 95.98 -34.51 -34.41
CA HIS A 370 94.80 -33.69 -34.82
C HIS A 370 93.50 -33.94 -34.01
N HIS A 371 92.92 -32.96 -33.29
CA HIS A 371 92.28 -31.75 -33.85
C HIS A 371 92.31 -30.51 -32.93
N HIS A 372 92.51 -29.35 -33.55
CA HIS A 372 92.14 -27.98 -33.13
C HIS A 372 90.89 -27.61 -33.98
N HIS A 373 89.84 -26.93 -33.51
CA HIS A 373 89.72 -25.50 -33.18
C HIS A 373 88.27 -25.23 -32.69
N GLN A 374 88.03 -24.37 -31.68
CA GLN A 374 87.47 -22.99 -31.80
C GLN A 374 86.11 -22.89 -32.54
N ASN A 375 85.08 -22.13 -32.15
CA ASN A 375 84.82 -21.10 -31.13
C ASN A 375 83.33 -20.67 -31.30
N ILE A 376 82.86 -19.78 -30.41
CA ILE A 376 81.77 -18.78 -30.55
C ILE A 376 80.31 -19.15 -30.18
N HIS A 377 79.86 -18.50 -29.08
CA HIS A 377 78.60 -17.72 -28.87
C HIS A 377 78.13 -17.92 -27.41
N SER A 378 78.46 -17.06 -26.44
CA SER A 378 77.97 -15.69 -26.18
C SER A 378 76.46 -15.47 -26.26
N ALA A 379 75.84 -15.52 -25.07
CA ALA A 379 74.89 -14.56 -24.48
C ALA A 379 73.50 -14.35 -25.13
N HIS A 380 72.43 -14.56 -24.35
CA HIS A 380 71.64 -13.47 -23.74
C HIS A 380 70.45 -14.01 -22.92
N ALA A 381 70.36 -13.53 -21.69
CA ALA A 381 69.14 -13.54 -20.87
C ALA A 381 68.16 -12.44 -21.33
N ARG A 382 66.85 -12.63 -21.13
CA ARG A 382 65.87 -11.58 -20.76
C ARG A 382 64.46 -12.14 -20.45
N GLN A 383 63.97 -11.77 -19.25
CA GLN A 383 62.62 -11.27 -18.86
C GLN A 383 61.38 -12.04 -19.35
N ARG A 384 60.50 -12.64 -18.53
CA ARG A 384 59.58 -12.13 -17.47
C ARG A 384 58.70 -10.91 -17.81
N SER A 385 57.39 -11.20 -17.94
CA SER A 385 56.16 -10.45 -17.54
C SER A 385 55.64 -9.27 -18.41
N PRO A 386 54.40 -8.74 -18.22
CA PRO A 386 53.04 -9.36 -18.17
C PRO A 386 51.92 -8.54 -18.91
N SER A 387 50.72 -9.16 -19.13
CA SER A 387 49.31 -8.64 -19.19
C SER A 387 48.93 -7.33 -19.95
N PRO A 388 47.69 -7.16 -20.51
CA PRO A 388 46.51 -6.86 -19.69
C PRO A 388 45.15 -7.44 -20.14
N VAL A 389 44.29 -7.58 -19.12
CA VAL A 389 42.84 -7.80 -19.15
C VAL A 389 42.13 -6.59 -19.78
N SER A 390 41.15 -6.85 -20.64
CA SER A 390 40.14 -5.87 -21.05
C SER A 390 38.75 -6.37 -20.66
N HIS A 391 38.14 -5.68 -19.70
CA HIS A 391 36.70 -5.72 -19.46
C HIS A 391 35.96 -5.13 -20.66
N ARG A 392 34.87 -5.77 -21.09
CA ARG A 392 33.79 -5.08 -21.81
C ARG A 392 32.45 -5.60 -21.32
N THR A 393 31.77 -4.68 -20.64
CA THR A 393 30.33 -4.60 -20.38
C THR A 393 29.53 -4.73 -21.66
N GLU A 394 28.37 -5.41 -21.61
CA GLU A 394 27.09 -4.83 -22.05
C GLU A 394 25.92 -5.74 -21.68
N ALA A 395 24.86 -5.09 -21.22
CA ALA A 395 23.59 -5.67 -20.79
C ALA A 395 22.67 -5.95 -21.98
N SER A 396 21.77 -6.93 -21.85
CA SER A 396 20.48 -6.89 -22.54
C SER A 396 19.42 -7.70 -21.79
N HIS A 397 18.21 -7.16 -21.83
CA HIS A 397 17.01 -7.51 -21.06
C HIS A 397 16.16 -8.65 -21.67
N ARG A 398 15.13 -9.05 -20.90
CA ARG A 398 13.87 -9.79 -21.22
C ARG A 398 13.95 -11.33 -21.23
N ALA A 399 12.98 -12.11 -20.75
CA ALA A 399 11.61 -11.83 -20.26
C ALA A 399 11.08 -12.93 -19.31
N ARG A 400 10.12 -12.47 -18.49
CA ARG A 400 9.01 -13.10 -17.75
C ARG A 400 8.61 -14.55 -18.11
N SER A 401 8.30 -15.33 -17.08
CA SER A 401 7.21 -16.32 -17.06
C SER A 401 6.49 -16.32 -15.70
N LEU A 402 5.20 -16.65 -15.75
CA LEU A 402 4.13 -16.36 -14.79
C LEU A 402 3.84 -17.51 -13.79
N SER A 403 3.53 -17.12 -12.55
CA SER A 403 2.53 -17.63 -11.56
C SER A 403 2.42 -19.13 -11.16
N PRO A 404 1.99 -19.42 -9.91
CA PRO A 404 0.54 -19.50 -9.63
C PRO A 404 0.06 -18.76 -8.36
N LEU A 405 -1.17 -18.23 -8.46
CA LEU A 405 -1.96 -17.61 -7.38
C LEU A 405 -2.63 -18.69 -6.53
N HIS A 406 -2.48 -18.58 -5.20
CA HIS A 406 -3.25 -19.32 -4.22
C HIS A 406 -4.50 -18.52 -3.87
N VAL A 407 -5.68 -19.03 -4.22
CA VAL A 407 -6.99 -18.46 -3.87
C VAL A 407 -7.41 -19.05 -2.54
N GLY A 408 -7.28 -18.26 -1.47
CA GLY A 408 -7.89 -18.55 -0.17
C GLY A 408 -9.36 -18.11 -0.19
N ILE A 409 -10.27 -19.08 -0.13
CA ILE A 409 -11.70 -18.88 0.08
C ILE A 409 -11.90 -18.66 1.60
N ASP A 410 -12.49 -17.55 1.97
CA ASP A 410 -12.87 -17.21 3.36
C ASP A 410 -14.16 -17.97 3.75
N PRO A 411 -14.20 -18.74 4.86
CA PRO A 411 -15.37 -19.53 5.25
C PRO A 411 -16.45 -18.76 6.04
N LYS A 412 -16.53 -17.43 5.95
CA LYS A 412 -17.52 -16.62 6.69
C LYS A 412 -18.70 -16.09 5.89
N THR A 413 -19.06 -16.78 4.81
CA THR A 413 -20.34 -16.55 4.12
C THR A 413 -21.25 -17.75 4.34
N TYR A 414 -22.03 -17.73 5.43
CA TYR A 414 -23.40 -18.21 5.56
C TYR A 414 -24.03 -17.61 6.82
#